data_AF-A0A7S9DWN9-F1
#
_entry.id   AF-A0A7S9DWN9-F1
#
_cell.length_a   1.000
_cell.length_b   1.000
_cell.length_c   1.000
_cell.angle_alpha   90.00
_cell.angle_beta   90.00
_cell.angle_gamma   90.00
#
_symmetry.space_group_name_H-M   'P 1'
#
loop_
_entity.id
_entity.type
_entity.pdbx_description
1 polymer ?
#
loop_
_entity_poly.entity_id
_entity_poly.type
_entity_poly.pdbx_seq_one_letter_code
_entity_poly.pdbx_strand_id
1 'polypeptide(L)'
;MKPAYPYFKVIICFLMCPLLSGIILFSISDFYSFFSENTPTLFHEHGLTGLWIYIVYGIYGLIFFCIPAGLLAGLYAYLNLYRQLTSYVWVFLLGGAGAYLWAYALIRMTGKDISLSNTADFSNYQNLVVFALGALSSIFMAYLVLPKKPRSKHNQKK
;
A
#
# COMPACT_ATOMS: atom_id res chain seq x y z
N MET A 1 -25.04 1.90 -23.56
CA MET A 1 -24.97 2.21 -22.11
C MET A 1 -23.51 2.44 -21.74
N LYS A 2 -23.17 3.51 -20.99
CA LYS A 2 -21.80 3.68 -20.46
C LYS A 2 -21.60 2.60 -19.38
N PRO A 3 -20.49 1.85 -19.37
CA PRO A 3 -20.24 0.88 -18.31
C PRO A 3 -20.19 1.61 -16.96
N ALA A 4 -20.92 1.09 -15.96
CA ALA A 4 -20.89 1.61 -14.60
C ALA A 4 -19.48 1.44 -14.00
N TYR A 5 -19.07 2.37 -13.14
CA TYR A 5 -17.77 2.29 -12.48
C TYR A 5 -17.74 1.11 -11.50
N PRO A 6 -16.68 0.27 -11.49
CA PRO A 6 -16.61 -0.93 -10.67
C PRO A 6 -16.20 -0.62 -9.22
N TYR A 7 -17.06 0.12 -8.48
CA TYR A 7 -16.78 0.59 -7.11
C TYR A 7 -16.30 -0.52 -6.17
N PHE A 8 -17.05 -1.63 -6.11
CA PHE A 8 -16.75 -2.73 -5.19
C PHE A 8 -15.38 -3.36 -5.43
N LYS A 9 -15.02 -3.56 -6.70
CA LYS A 9 -13.71 -4.10 -7.10
C LYS A 9 -12.58 -3.15 -6.69
N VAL A 10 -12.75 -1.85 -6.92
CA VAL A 10 -11.78 -0.83 -6.53
C VAL A 10 -11.57 -0.83 -5.02
N ILE A 11 -12.66 -0.80 -4.24
CA ILE A 11 -12.58 -0.72 -2.79
C ILE A 11 -11.86 -1.94 -2.20
N ILE A 12 -12.27 -3.16 -2.58
CA ILE A 12 -11.69 -4.40 -2.03
C ILE A 12 -10.21 -4.51 -2.36
N CYS A 13 -9.80 -4.24 -3.59
CA CYS A 13 -8.41 -4.41 -3.94
C CYS A 13 -7.51 -3.35 -3.28
N PHE A 14 -7.99 -2.11 -3.11
CA PHE A 14 -7.23 -1.11 -2.36
C PHE A 14 -7.17 -1.42 -0.86
N LEU A 15 -8.22 -2.01 -0.28
CA LEU A 15 -8.19 -2.54 1.09
C LEU A 15 -7.11 -3.62 1.28
N MET A 16 -6.70 -4.33 0.22
CA MET A 16 -5.62 -5.33 0.28
C MET A 16 -4.21 -4.72 0.16
N CYS A 17 -4.05 -3.40 -0.05
CA CYS A 17 -2.72 -2.77 -0.12
C CYS A 17 -1.87 -3.00 1.13
N PRO A 18 -2.42 -2.93 2.36
CA PRO A 18 -1.60 -3.14 3.55
C PRO A 18 -1.19 -4.60 3.75
N LEU A 19 -1.99 -5.56 3.26
CA LEU A 19 -1.60 -6.97 3.22
C LEU A 19 -0.33 -7.12 2.39
N LEU A 20 -0.35 -6.59 1.16
CA LEU A 20 0.79 -6.64 0.25
C LEU A 20 2.01 -5.91 0.82
N SER A 21 1.80 -4.72 1.39
CA SER A 21 2.87 -3.93 2.02
C SER A 21 3.50 -4.67 3.19
N GLY A 22 2.69 -5.34 4.03
CA GLY A 22 3.17 -6.16 5.14
C GLY A 22 4.01 -7.32 4.65
N ILE A 23 3.51 -8.11 3.69
CA ILE A 23 4.27 -9.23 3.10
C ILE A 23 5.64 -8.74 2.62
N ILE A 24 5.68 -7.62 1.90
CA ILE A 24 6.93 -7.06 1.36
C ILE A 24 7.84 -6.59 2.50
N LEU A 25 7.32 -5.87 3.50
CA LEU A 25 8.11 -5.38 4.63
C LEU A 25 8.81 -6.51 5.38
N PHE A 26 8.06 -7.55 5.76
CA PHE A 26 8.61 -8.68 6.51
C PHE A 26 9.57 -9.51 5.65
N SER A 27 9.26 -9.70 4.36
CA SER A 27 10.19 -10.34 3.43
C SER A 27 11.51 -9.58 3.33
N ILE A 28 11.47 -8.26 3.10
CA ILE A 28 12.68 -7.43 2.98
C ILE A 28 13.51 -7.49 4.26
N SER A 29 12.87 -7.41 5.43
CA SER A 29 13.57 -7.52 6.71
C SER A 29 14.28 -8.85 6.87
N ASP A 30 13.63 -9.95 6.51
CA ASP A 30 14.19 -11.30 6.63
C ASP A 30 15.34 -11.55 5.63
N PHE A 31 15.17 -11.11 4.38
CA PHE A 31 16.26 -11.15 3.39
C PHE A 31 17.44 -10.25 3.78
N TYR A 32 17.18 -9.08 4.38
CA TYR A 32 18.23 -8.20 4.87
C TYR A 32 19.07 -8.93 5.93
N SER A 33 18.43 -9.51 6.95
CA SER A 33 19.11 -10.30 7.99
C SER A 33 19.90 -11.48 7.41
N PHE A 34 19.37 -12.16 6.39
CA PHE A 34 20.11 -13.21 5.69
C PHE A 34 21.42 -12.71 5.06
N PHE A 35 21.40 -11.56 4.39
CA PHE A 35 22.60 -11.01 3.76
C PHE A 35 23.55 -10.32 4.73
N SER A 36 23.05 -9.73 5.82
CA SER A 36 23.87 -8.98 6.78
C SER A 36 24.43 -9.85 7.90
N GLU A 37 23.65 -10.81 8.39
CA GLU A 37 23.93 -11.60 9.58
C GLU A 37 24.11 -13.10 9.29
N ASN A 38 23.98 -13.53 8.02
CA ASN A 38 23.98 -14.93 7.61
C ASN A 38 22.93 -15.79 8.34
N THR A 39 21.83 -15.18 8.78
CA THR A 39 20.70 -15.90 9.38
C THR A 39 19.83 -16.52 8.29
N PRO A 40 19.52 -17.82 8.32
CA PRO A 40 18.65 -18.42 7.32
C PRO A 40 17.27 -17.73 7.30
N THR A 41 16.74 -17.43 6.11
CA THR A 41 15.40 -16.85 6.00
C THR A 41 14.34 -17.89 6.38
N LEU A 42 13.14 -17.42 6.72
CA LEU A 42 12.00 -18.31 6.98
C LEU A 42 11.71 -19.25 5.79
N PHE A 43 11.96 -18.80 4.56
CA PHE A 43 11.87 -19.65 3.38
C PHE A 43 12.96 -20.73 3.34
N HIS A 44 14.19 -20.44 3.76
CA HIS A 44 15.26 -21.43 3.83
C HIS A 44 15.01 -22.46 4.95
N GLU A 45 14.53 -22.03 6.11
CA GLU A 45 14.28 -22.92 7.25
C GLU A 45 13.03 -23.79 7.08
N HIS A 46 11.98 -23.24 6.47
CA HIS A 46 10.65 -23.86 6.47
C HIS A 46 10.05 -24.07 5.08
N GLY A 47 10.79 -23.75 4.00
CA GLY A 47 10.34 -23.92 2.62
C GLY A 47 9.03 -23.18 2.33
N LEU A 48 8.05 -23.91 1.79
CA LEU A 48 6.71 -23.36 1.47
C LEU A 48 5.94 -22.88 2.71
N THR A 49 6.21 -23.45 3.89
CA THR A 49 5.60 -22.99 5.14
C THR A 49 6.12 -21.60 5.53
N GLY A 50 7.38 -21.29 5.21
CA GLY A 50 7.95 -19.95 5.38
C GLY A 50 7.20 -18.88 4.58
N LEU A 51 6.78 -19.21 3.35
CA LEU A 51 5.96 -18.31 2.53
C LEU A 51 4.60 -18.01 3.19
N TRP A 52 3.96 -19.04 3.76
CA TRP A 52 2.72 -18.87 4.53
C TRP A 52 2.89 -17.94 5.73
N ILE A 53 4.03 -18.02 6.42
CA ILE A 53 4.32 -17.14 7.55
C ILE A 53 4.38 -15.67 7.12
N TYR A 54 4.98 -15.32 5.97
CA TYR A 54 4.93 -13.94 5.45
C TYR A 54 3.51 -13.47 5.15
N ILE A 55 2.63 -14.35 4.66
CA ILE A 55 1.21 -14.02 4.45
C ILE A 55 0.54 -13.72 5.79
N VAL A 56 0.78 -14.55 6.81
CA VAL A 56 0.28 -14.30 8.17
C VAL A 56 0.77 -12.96 8.70
N TYR A 57 2.05 -12.61 8.49
CA TYR A 57 2.57 -11.29 8.83
C TYR A 57 1.93 -10.14 8.03
N GLY A 58 1.63 -10.38 6.75
CA GLY A 58 0.81 -9.49 5.95
C GLY A 58 -0.55 -9.19 6.57
N ILE A 59 -1.21 -10.20 7.17
CA ILE A 59 -2.52 -10.03 7.81
C ILE A 59 -2.42 -9.04 8.98
N TYR A 60 -1.33 -9.03 9.74
CA TYR A 60 -1.12 -7.98 10.75
C TYR A 60 -1.07 -6.59 10.12
N GLY A 61 -0.34 -6.44 9.00
CA GLY A 61 -0.35 -5.21 8.21
C GLY A 61 -1.78 -4.79 7.83
N LEU A 62 -2.60 -5.74 7.39
CA LEU A 62 -4.02 -5.50 7.11
C LEU A 62 -4.78 -5.04 8.36
N ILE A 63 -4.66 -5.72 9.49
CA ILE A 63 -5.38 -5.37 10.73
C ILE A 63 -5.05 -3.94 11.18
N PHE A 64 -3.77 -3.57 11.20
CA PHE A 64 -3.35 -2.26 11.68
C PHE A 64 -3.64 -1.13 10.70
N PHE A 65 -3.62 -1.37 9.39
CA PHE A 65 -3.76 -0.32 8.36
C PHE A 65 -5.06 -0.44 7.55
N CYS A 66 -6.02 -1.29 7.95
CA CYS A 66 -7.31 -1.43 7.27
C CYS A 66 -8.08 -0.10 7.25
N ILE A 67 -8.04 0.65 8.36
CA ILE A 67 -8.77 1.92 8.51
C ILE A 67 -8.30 2.97 7.48
N PRO A 68 -7.01 3.39 7.43
CA PRO A 68 -6.56 4.36 6.45
C PRO A 68 -6.70 3.84 5.02
N ALA A 69 -6.47 2.53 4.79
CA ALA A 69 -6.65 1.93 3.47
C ALA A 69 -8.11 1.98 3.01
N GLY A 70 -9.07 1.73 3.90
CA GLY A 70 -10.50 1.80 3.61
C GLY A 70 -10.97 3.22 3.30
N LEU A 71 -10.48 4.21 4.07
CA LEU A 71 -10.77 5.63 3.81
C LEU A 71 -10.25 6.07 2.43
N LEU A 72 -9.00 5.72 2.10
CA LEU A 72 -8.42 6.01 0.79
C LEU A 72 -9.14 5.26 -0.34
N ALA A 73 -9.46 3.99 -0.14
CA ALA A 73 -10.20 3.19 -1.10
C ALA A 73 -11.59 3.78 -1.41
N GLY A 74 -12.30 4.24 -0.38
CA GLY A 74 -13.56 4.94 -0.50
C GLY A 74 -13.42 6.26 -1.27
N LEU A 75 -12.39 7.05 -0.93
CA LEU A 75 -12.08 8.31 -1.64
C LEU A 75 -11.76 8.06 -3.12
N TYR A 76 -10.93 7.07 -3.43
CA TYR A 76 -10.57 6.71 -4.80
C TYR A 76 -11.77 6.27 -5.64
N ALA A 77 -12.67 5.50 -5.03
CA ALA A 77 -13.90 5.07 -5.67
C ALA A 77 -14.87 6.24 -5.86
N TYR A 78 -15.04 7.11 -4.86
CA TYR A 78 -15.87 8.32 -4.93
C TYR A 78 -15.43 9.27 -6.04
N LEU A 79 -14.11 9.50 -6.17
CA LEU A 79 -13.52 10.32 -7.22
C LEU A 79 -13.54 9.67 -8.61
N ASN A 80 -14.02 8.43 -8.72
CA ASN A 80 -14.06 7.67 -9.98
C ASN A 80 -12.70 7.67 -10.71
N LEU A 81 -11.63 7.32 -10.01
CA LEU A 81 -10.29 7.31 -10.59
C LEU A 81 -10.21 6.31 -11.76
N TYR A 82 -9.67 6.76 -12.89
CA TYR A 82 -9.39 5.92 -14.07
C TYR A 82 -7.89 5.72 -14.23
N ARG A 83 -7.45 4.74 -15.04
CA ARG A 83 -6.03 4.56 -15.42
C ARG A 83 -5.51 5.76 -16.22
N GLN A 84 -5.06 6.78 -15.51
CA GLN A 84 -4.48 8.02 -16.03
C GLN A 84 -3.29 8.39 -15.14
N LEU A 85 -2.29 9.05 -15.71
CA LEU A 85 -1.08 9.45 -14.98
C LEU A 85 -1.42 10.27 -13.72
N THR A 86 -2.38 11.19 -13.84
CA THR A 86 -2.88 11.99 -12.73
C THR A 86 -3.40 11.12 -11.59
N SER A 87 -4.19 10.09 -11.89
CA SER A 87 -4.69 9.14 -10.88
C SER A 87 -3.56 8.39 -10.19
N TYR A 88 -2.53 7.98 -10.93
CA TYR A 88 -1.37 7.30 -10.33
C TYR A 88 -0.59 8.23 -9.39
N VAL A 89 -0.41 9.50 -9.77
CA VAL A 89 0.24 10.49 -8.91
C VAL A 89 -0.57 10.72 -7.63
N TRP A 90 -1.90 10.86 -7.74
CA TRP A 90 -2.77 10.99 -6.56
C TRP A 90 -2.70 9.76 -5.66
N VAL A 91 -2.79 8.56 -6.22
CA VAL A 91 -2.73 7.31 -5.46
C VAL A 91 -1.36 7.12 -4.81
N PHE A 92 -0.27 7.50 -5.48
CA PHE A 92 1.08 7.45 -4.92
C PHE A 92 1.20 8.37 -3.70
N LEU A 93 0.83 9.64 -3.84
CA LEU A 93 0.96 10.63 -2.78
C LEU A 93 0.05 10.31 -1.60
N LEU A 94 -1.23 10.02 -1.87
CA LEU A 94 -2.22 9.72 -0.83
C LEU A 94 -1.96 8.37 -0.16
N GLY A 95 -1.53 7.36 -0.91
CA GLY A 95 -1.14 6.06 -0.37
C GLY A 95 0.08 6.15 0.54
N GLY A 96 1.15 6.81 0.08
CA GLY A 96 2.37 7.01 0.86
C GLY A 96 2.15 7.89 2.09
N ALA A 97 1.53 9.06 1.90
CA ALA A 97 1.25 9.99 3.00
C ALA A 97 0.26 9.40 4.01
N GLY A 98 -0.77 8.70 3.54
CA GLY A 98 -1.74 8.01 4.40
C GLY A 98 -1.09 6.93 5.25
N ALA A 99 -0.24 6.09 4.66
CA ALA A 99 0.52 5.09 5.40
C ALA A 99 1.47 5.73 6.43
N TYR A 100 2.17 6.78 6.03
CA TYR A 100 3.10 7.51 6.88
C TYR A 100 2.40 8.16 8.10
N LEU A 101 1.34 8.93 7.86
CA LEU A 101 0.57 9.60 8.90
C LEU A 101 -0.09 8.61 9.85
N TRP A 102 -0.57 7.48 9.33
CA TRP A 102 -1.16 6.44 10.16
C TRP A 102 -0.13 5.74 11.03
N ALA A 103 1.05 5.41 10.49
CA ALA A 103 2.15 4.85 11.28
C ALA A 103 2.56 5.80 12.41
N TYR A 104 2.64 7.11 12.12
CA TYR A 104 2.87 8.10 13.16
C TYR A 104 1.80 8.10 14.25
N ALA A 105 0.52 8.07 13.87
CA ALA A 105 -0.59 7.99 14.80
C ALA A 105 -0.52 6.74 15.69
N LEU A 106 -0.21 5.57 15.10
CA LEU A 106 -0.03 4.32 15.85
C LEU A 106 1.11 4.43 16.86
N ILE A 107 2.27 4.97 16.47
CA ILE A 107 3.40 5.08 17.40
C ILE A 107 3.08 6.04 18.55
N ARG A 108 2.42 7.17 18.27
CA ARG A 108 1.92 8.09 19.31
C ARG A 108 0.93 7.42 20.26
N MET A 109 0.02 6.60 19.74
CA MET A 109 -0.94 5.84 20.56
C MET A 109 -0.26 4.82 21.48
N THR A 110 0.93 4.32 21.11
CA THR A 110 1.72 3.41 21.97
C THR A 110 2.53 4.12 23.06
N GLY A 111 2.36 5.44 23.25
CA GLY A 111 2.99 6.20 24.33
C GLY A 111 4.47 6.51 24.11
N LYS A 112 5.01 6.30 22.90
CA LYS A 112 6.35 6.74 22.55
C LYS A 112 6.33 8.23 22.21
N ASP A 113 7.10 9.01 22.97
CA ASP A 113 7.30 10.44 22.71
C ASP A 113 8.18 10.63 21.47
N ILE A 114 7.55 10.71 20.30
CA ILE A 114 8.22 11.15 19.08
C ILE A 114 8.14 12.68 19.00
N SER A 115 9.28 13.34 19.01
CA SER A 115 9.39 14.77 18.70
C SER A 115 8.91 15.05 17.26
N LEU A 116 8.11 16.11 17.07
CA LEU A 116 7.54 16.49 15.77
C LEU A 116 8.63 16.69 14.70
N SER A 117 9.86 17.05 15.09
CA SER A 117 11.02 17.21 14.21
C SER A 117 11.53 15.90 13.59
N ASN A 118 11.26 14.74 14.22
CA ASN A 118 11.69 13.42 13.72
C ASN A 118 10.60 12.74 12.86
N THR A 119 9.37 13.24 12.94
CA THR A 119 8.37 13.10 11.87
C THR A 119 8.79 14.05 10.74
N ALA A 120 8.31 14.03 9.51
CA ALA A 120 8.83 14.86 8.40
C ALA A 120 10.33 14.68 8.04
N ASP A 121 11.16 14.09 8.89
CA ASP A 121 12.51 13.71 8.55
C ASP A 121 12.52 12.42 7.73
N PHE A 122 12.57 12.58 6.41
CA PHE A 122 12.72 11.49 5.45
C PHE A 122 14.17 10.96 5.38
N SER A 123 15.13 11.58 6.09
CA SER A 123 16.46 10.99 6.25
C SER A 123 16.42 9.73 7.12
N ASN A 124 15.39 9.58 7.96
CA ASN A 124 15.13 8.33 8.65
C ASN A 124 14.57 7.29 7.68
N TYR A 125 15.38 6.25 7.43
CA TYR A 125 15.05 5.13 6.56
C TYR A 125 13.69 4.49 6.89
N GLN A 126 13.29 4.42 8.16
CA GLN A 126 11.99 3.83 8.55
C GLN A 126 10.80 4.62 7.99
N ASN A 127 10.87 5.96 8.06
CA ASN A 127 9.84 6.86 7.53
C ASN A 127 9.72 6.72 6.00
N LEU A 128 10.87 6.66 5.32
CA LEU A 128 10.95 6.45 3.88
C LEU A 128 10.36 5.10 3.47
N VAL A 129 10.68 4.02 4.20
CA VAL A 129 10.17 2.67 3.91
C VAL A 129 8.66 2.59 4.06
N VAL A 130 8.08 3.15 5.13
CA VAL A 130 6.62 3.15 5.31
C VAL A 130 5.92 3.92 4.21
N PHE A 131 6.43 5.11 3.85
CA PHE A 131 5.91 5.88 2.74
C PHE A 131 6.01 5.11 1.42
N ALA A 132 7.20 4.57 1.11
CA ALA A 132 7.45 3.84 -0.14
C ALA A 132 6.57 2.59 -0.26
N LEU A 133 6.41 1.82 0.81
CA LEU A 133 5.53 0.66 0.82
C LEU A 133 4.08 1.05 0.57
N GLY A 134 3.56 2.06 1.27
CA GLY A 134 2.21 2.56 1.05
C GLY A 134 1.99 3.08 -0.37
N ALA A 135 2.95 3.82 -0.90
CA ALA A 135 2.86 4.44 -2.22
C ALA A 135 2.97 3.40 -3.35
N LEU A 136 3.95 2.51 -3.28
CA LEU A 136 4.21 1.50 -4.32
C LEU A 136 3.14 0.41 -4.34
N SER A 137 2.69 -0.07 -3.17
CA SER A 137 1.57 -1.02 -3.11
C SER A 137 0.28 -0.42 -3.68
N SER A 138 0.03 0.85 -3.40
CA SER A 138 -1.13 1.57 -3.94
C SER A 138 -1.04 1.78 -5.46
N ILE A 139 0.12 2.15 -6.01
CA ILE A 139 0.34 2.21 -7.47
C ILE A 139 0.10 0.84 -8.09
N PHE A 140 0.67 -0.22 -7.50
CA PHE A 140 0.53 -1.57 -8.00
C PHE A 140 -0.94 -1.98 -8.08
N MET A 141 -1.70 -1.75 -7.01
CA MET A 141 -3.15 -2.00 -7.00
C MET A 141 -3.90 -1.10 -7.99
N ALA A 142 -3.53 0.18 -8.11
CA ALA A 142 -4.12 1.08 -9.09
C ALA A 142 -3.93 0.56 -10.53
N TYR A 143 -2.74 0.03 -10.82
CA TYR A 143 -2.42 -0.53 -12.14
C TYR A 143 -3.27 -1.75 -12.45
N LEU A 144 -3.48 -2.63 -11.46
CA LEU A 144 -4.27 -3.83 -11.64
C LEU A 144 -5.77 -3.56 -11.72
N VAL A 145 -6.28 -2.59 -10.95
CA VAL A 145 -7.71 -2.54 -10.60
C VAL A 145 -8.45 -1.39 -11.26
N LEU A 146 -7.83 -0.22 -11.42
CA LEU A 146 -8.54 0.95 -11.94
C LEU A 146 -9.06 0.66 -13.37
N PRO A 147 -10.27 1.11 -13.72
CA PRO A 147 -10.79 0.93 -15.06
C PRO A 147 -10.11 1.87 -16.07
N LYS A 148 -10.10 1.47 -17.35
CA LYS A 148 -9.75 2.40 -18.44
C LYS A 148 -10.90 3.39 -18.64
N LYS A 149 -10.57 4.66 -18.93
CA LYS A 149 -11.60 5.68 -19.20
C LYS A 149 -12.41 5.26 -20.44
N PRO A 150 -13.75 5.25 -20.38
CA PRO A 150 -14.55 4.91 -21.54
C PRO A 150 -14.28 5.93 -22.66
N ARG A 151 -13.86 5.47 -23.83
CA ARG A 151 -13.70 6.33 -25.02
C ARG A 151 -15.08 6.91 -25.36
N SER A 152 -15.23 8.23 -25.26
CA SER A 152 -16.43 8.91 -25.75
C SER A 152 -16.55 8.68 -27.26
N LYS A 153 -17.72 8.22 -27.74
CA LYS A 153 -18.03 7.97 -29.15
C LYS A 153 -18.07 9.25 -30.03
N HIS A 154 -17.43 10.35 -29.62
CA HIS A 154 -17.46 11.61 -30.36
C HIS A 154 -16.36 11.72 -31.43
N ASN A 155 -15.33 10.86 -31.40
CA ASN A 155 -14.22 10.89 -32.37
C ASN A 155 -14.28 9.77 -33.43
N GLN A 156 -15.44 9.19 -33.72
CA GLN A 156 -15.60 8.20 -34.79
C GLN A 156 -16.27 8.75 -36.07
N LYS A 157 -16.34 10.08 -36.20
CA LYS A 157 -16.73 10.74 -37.45
C LYS A 157 -15.71 11.82 -37.81
N LYS A 158 -14.51 11.41 -38.21
CA LYS A 158 -13.66 12.17 -39.12
C LYS A 158 -12.89 11.18 -39.97
#